data_AF-A0A7W7IK09-F1
#
_entry.id   AF-A0A7W7IK09-F1
#
_cell.length_a   1.000
_cell.length_b   1.000
_cell.length_c   1.000
_cell.angle_alpha   90.00
_cell.angle_beta   90.00
_cell.angle_gamma   90.00
#
_symmetry.space_group_name_H-M   'P 1'
#
loop_
_entity.id
_entity.type
_entity.pdbx_description
1 polymer ?
#
loop_
_entity_poly.entity_id
_entity_poly.type
_entity_poly.pdbx_seq_one_letter_code
_entity_poly.pdbx_strand_id
1 'polypeptide(L)'
;MRSPKARYVPPPPEAKRTRGPATLIPQRERVAFLASLSRAFAHLEGIVTVFAEAEGYVVLNVIPLGVPGRAVTVGCHYCRDGAWWLYDIRTGEFIRPANDSRAAAHQIRTQMKEAVAA
;
A
#
# COMPACT_ATOMS: atom_id res chain seq x y z
N MET A 1 15.06 42.12 -35.61
CA MET A 1 14.92 41.31 -34.37
C MET A 1 13.86 40.24 -34.62
N ARG A 2 14.20 38.93 -34.59
CA ARG A 2 13.23 37.82 -34.76
C ARG A 2 13.05 37.12 -33.41
N SER A 3 11.84 37.10 -32.88
CA SER A 3 11.48 36.35 -31.68
C SER A 3 11.51 34.84 -31.94
N PRO A 4 11.94 34.00 -30.97
CA PRO A 4 11.94 32.56 -31.14
C PRO A 4 10.51 32.02 -30.99
N LYS A 5 10.02 31.27 -31.99
CA LYS A 5 8.77 30.53 -31.87
C LYS A 5 8.95 29.46 -30.79
N ALA A 6 8.25 29.59 -29.67
CA ALA A 6 8.13 28.53 -28.69
C ALA A 6 7.57 27.28 -29.40
N ARG A 7 8.32 26.18 -29.36
CA ARG A 7 7.84 24.89 -29.84
C ARG A 7 6.68 24.48 -28.94
N TYR A 8 5.48 24.45 -29.48
CA TYR A 8 4.34 23.89 -28.79
C TYR A 8 4.64 22.41 -28.48
N VAL A 9 4.73 22.09 -27.18
CA VAL A 9 4.77 20.71 -26.69
C VAL A 9 3.36 20.39 -26.23
N PRO A 10 2.66 19.43 -26.87
CA PRO A 10 1.34 19.03 -26.39
C PRO A 10 1.46 18.51 -24.95
N PRO A 11 0.46 18.76 -24.09
CA PRO A 11 0.46 18.20 -22.75
C PRO A 11 0.58 16.67 -22.85
N PRO A 12 1.30 16.02 -21.91
CA PRO A 12 1.39 14.56 -21.89
C PRO A 12 -0.04 13.99 -21.90
N PRO A 13 -0.30 12.92 -22.67
CA PRO A 13 -1.62 12.32 -22.73
C PRO A 13 -2.08 12.00 -21.32
N GLU A 14 -3.29 12.44 -20.94
CA GLU A 14 -3.86 12.09 -19.65
C GLU A 14 -3.75 10.58 -19.47
N ALA A 15 -3.08 10.16 -18.39
CA ALA A 15 -2.99 8.74 -18.07
C ALA A 15 -4.41 8.18 -18.11
N LYS A 16 -4.65 7.18 -18.97
CA LYS A 16 -5.93 6.47 -19.02
C LYS A 16 -6.23 6.04 -17.59
N ARG A 17 -7.19 6.70 -16.95
CA ARG A 17 -7.74 6.26 -15.67
C ARG A 17 -8.30 4.88 -15.93
N THR A 18 -7.54 3.84 -15.60
CA THR A 18 -8.05 2.49 -15.51
C THR A 18 -9.29 2.61 -14.64
N ARG A 19 -10.45 2.26 -15.19
CA ARG A 19 -11.69 2.21 -14.42
C ARG A 19 -11.35 1.41 -13.18
N GLY A 20 -11.47 2.06 -12.02
CA GLY A 20 -11.45 1.36 -10.75
C GLY A 20 -12.43 0.18 -10.80
N PRO A 21 -12.34 -0.74 -9.84
CA PRO A 21 -13.19 -1.93 -9.81
C PRO A 21 -14.66 -1.55 -9.98
N ALA A 22 -15.40 -2.33 -10.76
CA ALA A 22 -16.83 -2.13 -11.00
C ALA A 22 -17.67 -2.24 -9.70
N THR A 23 -17.12 -2.87 -8.67
CA THR A 23 -17.65 -2.88 -7.32
C THR A 23 -17.22 -1.61 -6.59
N LEU A 24 -18.18 -0.87 -6.01
CA LEU A 24 -17.96 0.15 -4.99
C LEU A 24 -17.23 -0.50 -3.80
N ILE A 25 -15.92 -0.71 -3.93
CA ILE A 25 -15.08 -1.12 -2.81
C ILE A 25 -15.20 0.03 -1.80
N PRO A 26 -15.68 -0.22 -0.58
CA PRO A 26 -15.84 0.84 0.40
C PRO A 26 -14.47 1.46 0.73
N GLN A 27 -14.16 2.59 0.07
CA GLN A 27 -12.85 3.24 0.16
C GLN A 27 -12.59 3.75 1.58
N ARG A 28 -13.66 4.13 2.29
CA ARG A 28 -13.59 4.57 3.69
C ARG A 28 -13.07 3.47 4.61
N GLU A 29 -13.60 2.26 4.49
CA GLU A 29 -13.22 1.09 5.28
C GLU A 29 -11.77 0.69 4.96
N ARG A 30 -11.41 0.63 3.67
CA ARG A 30 -10.03 0.39 3.24
C ARG A 30 -9.04 1.36 3.92
N VAL A 31 -9.32 2.66 3.84
CA VAL A 31 -8.46 3.69 4.46
C VAL A 31 -8.43 3.52 5.99
N ALA A 32 -9.57 3.22 6.62
CA ALA A 32 -9.64 3.02 8.07
C ALA A 32 -8.80 1.82 8.53
N PHE A 33 -8.82 0.71 7.81
CA PHE A 33 -8.02 -0.47 8.13
C PHE A 33 -6.52 -0.23 7.91
N LEU A 34 -6.13 0.41 6.80
CA LEU A 34 -4.73 0.76 6.55
C LEU A 34 -4.21 1.80 7.55
N ALA A 35 -5.05 2.75 7.99
CA ALA A 35 -4.73 3.68 9.07
C ALA A 35 -4.56 2.99 10.42
N SER A 36 -5.40 1.99 10.72
CA SER A 36 -5.26 1.17 11.92
C SER A 36 -3.96 0.36 11.90
N LEU A 37 -3.59 -0.17 10.74
CA LEU A 37 -2.30 -0.84 10.54
C LEU A 37 -1.11 0.11 10.70
N SER A 38 -1.15 1.30 10.10
CA SER A 38 -0.12 2.33 10.26
C SER A 38 0.09 2.70 11.73
N ARG A 39 -1.00 2.88 12.49
CA ARG A 39 -0.94 3.12 13.95
C ARG A 39 -0.33 1.94 14.71
N ALA A 40 -0.61 0.70 14.31
CA ALA A 40 0.01 -0.46 14.93
C ALA A 40 1.54 -0.49 14.75
N PHE A 41 2.05 0.00 13.61
CA PHE A 41 3.49 0.17 13.38
C PHE A 41 4.11 1.35 14.13
N ALA A 42 3.35 2.37 14.50
CA ALA A 42 3.88 3.55 15.21
C ALA A 42 4.55 3.21 16.56
N HIS A 43 4.24 2.04 17.13
CA HIS A 43 4.86 1.53 18.35
C HIS A 43 6.09 0.64 18.12
N LEU A 44 6.47 0.40 16.87
CA LEU A 44 7.57 -0.48 16.50
C LEU A 44 8.74 0.36 15.99
N GLU A 45 9.85 0.34 16.73
CA GLU A 45 11.08 1.04 16.33
C GLU A 45 11.66 0.48 15.02
N GLY A 46 12.27 1.37 14.24
CA GLY A 46 12.93 1.02 12.98
C GLY A 46 11.96 0.70 11.84
N ILE A 47 10.70 1.15 11.89
CA ILE A 47 9.74 1.01 10.81
C ILE A 47 9.07 2.36 10.54
N VAL A 48 8.99 2.75 9.27
CA VAL A 48 8.18 3.87 8.78
C VAL A 48 7.07 3.34 7.89
N THR A 49 5.90 3.98 7.98
CA THR A 49 4.78 3.68 7.10
C THR A 49 4.43 4.88 6.24
N VAL A 50 4.10 4.64 4.97
CA VAL A 50 3.75 5.68 4.00
C VAL A 50 2.54 5.22 3.20
N PHE A 51 1.50 6.06 3.13
CA PHE A 51 0.38 5.81 2.24
C PHE A 51 0.76 6.11 0.79
N ALA A 52 0.32 5.26 -0.12
CA ALA A 52 0.53 5.41 -1.55
C ALA A 52 -0.72 4.96 -2.32
N GLU A 53 -0.69 5.11 -3.64
CA GLU A 53 -1.68 4.54 -4.54
C GLU A 53 -1.04 3.43 -5.39
N ALA A 54 -1.71 2.29 -5.49
CA ALA A 54 -1.38 1.24 -6.45
C ALA A 54 -2.67 0.72 -7.08
N GLU A 55 -2.68 0.59 -8.42
CA GLU A 55 -3.82 0.10 -9.19
C GLU A 55 -5.14 0.84 -8.92
N GLY A 56 -5.08 2.14 -8.61
CA GLY A 56 -6.26 2.96 -8.31
C GLY A 56 -6.78 2.81 -6.87
N TYR A 57 -5.99 2.21 -5.98
CA TYR A 57 -6.36 2.07 -4.57
C TYR A 57 -5.30 2.59 -3.62
N VAL A 58 -5.74 3.06 -2.46
CA VAL A 58 -4.86 3.38 -1.34
C VAL A 58 -4.24 2.09 -0.79
N VAL A 59 -2.93 2.15 -0.54
CA VAL A 59 -2.09 1.07 -0.01
C VAL A 59 -1.15 1.63 1.05
N LEU A 60 -0.58 0.76 1.89
CA LEU A 60 0.38 1.14 2.91
C LEU A 60 1.74 0.51 2.64
N ASN A 61 2.74 1.33 2.34
CA ASN A 61 4.14 0.91 2.32
C ASN A 61 4.67 0.83 3.74
N VAL A 62 5.28 -0.29 4.10
CA VAL A 62 5.95 -0.55 5.37
C VAL A 62 7.43 -0.69 5.08
N ILE A 63 8.23 0.26 5.58
CA ILE A 63 9.63 0.43 5.21
C ILE A 63 10.48 0.24 6.47
N PRO A 64 11.42 -0.72 6.49
CA PRO A 64 12.35 -0.86 7.60
C PRO A 64 13.39 0.26 7.53
N LEU A 65 13.68 0.89 8.66
CA LEU A 65 14.75 1.87 8.83
C LEU A 65 15.89 1.26 9.64
N GLY A 66 17.11 1.39 9.13
CA GLY A 66 18.33 1.03 9.88
C GLY A 66 18.52 -0.47 10.14
N VAL A 67 17.62 -1.32 9.65
CA VAL A 67 17.75 -2.78 9.67
C VAL A 67 17.68 -3.31 8.23
N PRO A 68 18.45 -4.35 7.89
CA PRO A 68 18.23 -5.09 6.66
C PRO A 68 16.78 -5.60 6.64
N GLY A 69 16.13 -5.49 5.50
CA GLY A 69 14.76 -5.92 5.31
C GLY A 69 14.20 -5.37 4.02
N ARG A 70 13.22 -6.07 3.45
CA ARG A 70 12.52 -5.60 2.25
C ARG A 70 11.30 -4.78 2.66
N ALA A 71 11.08 -3.65 2.00
CA ALA A 71 9.82 -2.92 2.13
C ALA A 71 8.64 -3.80 1.66
N VAL A 72 7.55 -3.76 2.40
CA VAL A 72 6.31 -4.49 2.09
C VAL A 72 5.22 -3.49 1.74
N THR A 73 4.52 -3.71 0.63
CA THR A 73 3.37 -2.90 0.25
C THR A 73 2.11 -3.68 0.58
N VAL A 74 1.33 -3.16 1.53
CA VAL A 74 0.13 -3.82 2.05
C VAL A 74 -1.12 -3.20 1.44
N GLY A 75 -1.93 -4.05 0.84
CA GLY A 75 -3.27 -3.72 0.38
C GLY A 75 -4.33 -4.16 1.37
N CYS A 76 -5.57 -3.72 1.16
CA CYS A 76 -6.72 -4.22 1.88
C CYS A 76 -7.85 -4.56 0.90
N HIS A 77 -8.32 -5.80 0.93
CA HIS A 77 -9.31 -6.34 0.00
C HIS A 77 -10.53 -6.86 0.76
N TYR A 78 -11.72 -6.65 0.20
CA TYR A 78 -12.94 -7.24 0.72
C TYR A 78 -13.18 -8.58 0.04
N CYS A 79 -13.01 -9.66 0.79
CA CYS A 79 -13.18 -11.03 0.31
C CYS A 79 -14.67 -11.38 0.15
N ARG A 80 -14.96 -12.36 -0.72
CA ARG A 80 -16.33 -12.82 -1.00
C ARG A 80 -17.03 -13.48 0.19
N ASP A 81 -16.27 -13.87 1.21
CA ASP A 81 -16.75 -14.40 2.49
C ASP A 81 -17.32 -13.31 3.43
N GLY A 82 -17.24 -12.05 3.01
CA GLY A 82 -17.76 -10.91 3.77
C GLY A 82 -16.74 -10.29 4.73
N ALA A 83 -15.46 -10.66 4.66
CA ALA A 83 -14.41 -10.15 5.52
C ALA A 83 -13.40 -9.25 4.77
N TRP A 84 -12.87 -8.25 5.47
CA TRP A 84 -11.73 -7.48 4.98
C TRP A 84 -10.42 -8.16 5.37
N TRP A 85 -9.51 -8.26 4.40
CA TRP A 85 -8.21 -8.88 4.56
C TRP A 85 -7.09 -7.93 4.17
N LEU A 86 -6.00 -7.96 4.93
CA LEU A 86 -4.72 -7.37 4.58
C LEU A 86 -3.94 -8.38 3.73
N TYR A 87 -3.27 -7.91 2.69
CA TYR A 87 -2.49 -8.76 1.80
C TYR A 87 -1.25 -8.03 1.29
N ASP A 88 -0.19 -8.77 0.95
CA ASP A 88 0.98 -8.24 0.25
C ASP A 88 0.61 -8.06 -1.22
N ILE A 89 0.70 -6.83 -1.74
CA ILE A 89 0.32 -6.52 -3.12
C ILE A 89 1.25 -7.19 -4.13
N ARG A 90 2.51 -7.41 -3.77
CA ARG A 90 3.50 -8.00 -4.66
C ARG A 90 3.30 -9.49 -4.82
N THR A 91 2.99 -10.22 -3.75
CA THR A 91 2.82 -11.69 -3.79
C THR A 91 1.37 -12.11 -3.95
N GLY A 92 0.42 -11.22 -3.63
CA GLY A 92 -1.00 -11.54 -3.56
C GLY A 92 -1.39 -12.37 -2.33
N GLU A 93 -0.44 -12.67 -1.44
CA GLU A 93 -0.69 -13.50 -0.27
C GLU A 93 -1.45 -12.73 0.82
N PHE A 94 -2.47 -13.38 1.37
CA PHE A 94 -3.19 -12.85 2.52
C PHE A 94 -2.31 -12.89 3.77
N ILE A 95 -2.26 -11.76 4.47
CA ILE A 95 -1.52 -11.60 5.70
C ILE A 95 -2.41 -12.02 6.87
N ARG A 96 -3.47 -11.24 7.13
CA ARG A 96 -4.46 -11.44 8.22
C ARG A 96 -5.78 -10.69 7.94
N PRO A 97 -6.86 -11.01 8.67
CA PRO A 97 -8.04 -10.16 8.72
C PRO A 97 -7.71 -8.71 9.11
N ALA A 98 -8.38 -7.74 8.48
CA ALA A 98 -8.04 -6.32 8.59
C ALA A 98 -8.36 -5.70 9.96
N ASN A 99 -9.27 -6.32 10.71
CA ASN A 99 -9.58 -5.94 12.10
C ASN A 99 -8.48 -6.35 13.09
N ASP A 100 -7.50 -7.17 12.69
CA ASP A 100 -6.40 -7.61 13.55
C ASP A 100 -5.08 -6.90 13.20
N SER A 101 -5.11 -5.57 13.23
CA SER A 101 -4.00 -4.73 12.77
C SER A 101 -2.71 -4.91 13.58
N ARG A 102 -2.81 -5.21 14.88
CA ARG A 102 -1.63 -5.43 15.75
C ARG A 102 -0.95 -6.76 15.40
N ALA A 103 -1.69 -7.86 15.29
CA ALA A 103 -1.08 -9.13 14.92
C ALA A 103 -0.53 -9.09 13.49
N ALA A 104 -1.23 -8.41 12.56
CA ALA A 104 -0.73 -8.18 11.21
C ALA A 104 0.61 -7.43 11.21
N ALA A 105 0.74 -6.34 11.99
CA ALA A 105 1.99 -5.60 12.09
C ALA A 105 3.16 -6.45 12.63
N HIS A 106 2.90 -7.29 13.64
CA HIS A 106 3.91 -8.23 14.15
C HIS A 106 4.31 -9.27 13.10
N GLN A 107 3.34 -9.87 12.40
CA GLN A 107 3.61 -10.85 11.34
C GLN A 107 4.45 -10.25 10.21
N ILE A 108 4.08 -9.06 9.72
CA ILE A 108 4.83 -8.35 8.67
C ILE A 108 6.26 -8.08 9.14
N ARG A 109 6.45 -7.59 10.37
CA ARG A 109 7.78 -7.35 10.93
C ARG A 109 8.63 -8.63 10.98
N THR A 110 8.04 -9.76 11.37
CA THR A 110 8.73 -11.05 11.39
C THR A 110 9.13 -11.47 9.98
N GLN A 111 8.21 -11.42 9.02
CA GLN A 111 8.48 -11.75 7.61
C GLN A 111 9.59 -10.87 7.00
N MET A 112 9.62 -9.58 7.32
CA MET A 112 10.67 -8.66 6.86
C MET A 112 12.06 -9.05 7.39
N LYS A 113 12.15 -9.59 8.61
CA LYS A 113 13.40 -10.08 9.20
C LYS A 113 13.84 -11.41 8.60
N GLU A 114 12.91 -12.32 8.37
CA GLU A 114 13.18 -13.65 7.80
C GLU A 114 13.64 -13.56 6.33
N ALA A 115 13.09 -12.63 5.55
CA ALA A 115 13.47 -12.41 4.15
C ALA A 115 14.92 -11.92 3.95
N VAL A 116 15.64 -11.60 5.02
CA VAL A 116 17.08 -11.26 5.02
C VAL A 116 17.96 -12.48 5.30
N ALA A 117 17.42 -13.47 6.01
CA ALA A 117 18.14 -14.65 6.45
C ALA A 117 18.16 -15.79 5.41
N ALA A 118 17.42 -15.63 4.31
CA ALA A 118 17.32 -16.55 3.17
C ALA A 118 18.09 -16.02 1.96
#